data_AF-A0A504Z0X9-F1
#
_entry.id   AF-A0A504Z0X9-F1
#
_cell.length_a   1.000
_cell.length_b   1.000
_cell.length_c   1.000
_cell.angle_alpha   90.00
_cell.angle_beta   90.00
_cell.angle_gamma   90.00
#
_symmetry.space_group_name_H-M   'P 1'
#
loop_
_entity.id
_entity.type
_entity.pdbx_description
1 polymer ?
#
loop_
_entity_poly.entity_id
_entity_poly.type
_entity_poly.pdbx_seq_one_letter_code
_entity_poly.pdbx_strand_id
1 'polypeptide(L)' 'MLDPCEKVSITVDKYCHALETMGLTKYNKAPPGTDNDNIKKEDYLKEAIQGLRTIAATYKKP' A
#
# COMPACT_ATOMS: atom_id res chain seq x y z
N MET A 1 9.67 -10.79 13.65
CA MET A 1 8.25 -11.11 13.84
C MET A 1 7.47 -9.86 13.47
N LEU A 2 6.90 -9.80 12.26
CA LEU A 2 6.13 -8.66 11.77
C LEU A 2 4.66 -8.88 12.16
N ASP A 3 4.25 -8.13 13.17
CA ASP A 3 2.92 -7.92 13.75
C ASP A 3 2.01 -9.12 14.12
N PRO A 4 1.59 -9.24 15.41
CA PRO A 4 0.54 -10.15 15.88
C PRO A 4 -0.88 -9.67 15.52
N CYS A 5 -1.04 -8.86 14.46
CA CYS A 5 -2.34 -8.39 14.03
C CYS A 5 -2.90 -9.36 12.98
N GLU A 6 -3.68 -10.34 13.43
CA GLU A 6 -4.75 -11.02 12.66
C GLU A 6 -5.83 -10.04 12.13
N LYS A 7 -5.57 -8.73 12.15
CA LYS A 7 -6.46 -7.74 11.57
C LYS A 7 -6.39 -7.85 10.05
N VAL A 8 -7.53 -8.23 9.48
CA VAL A 8 -7.78 -8.31 8.03
C VAL A 8 -7.73 -6.92 7.36
N SER A 9 -7.59 -5.85 8.15
CA SER A 9 -7.52 -4.48 7.69
C SER A 9 -6.52 -3.60 8.44
N ILE A 10 -6.14 -2.50 7.81
CA ILE A 10 -5.25 -1.45 8.28
C ILE A 10 -5.96 -0.10 8.19
N THR A 11 -5.53 0.86 9.01
CA THR A 11 -6.03 2.24 8.95
C THR A 11 -5.48 2.98 7.74
N VAL A 12 -6.12 4.07 7.33
CA VAL A 12 -5.69 4.87 6.17
C VAL A 12 -4.29 5.45 6.40
N ASP A 13 -4.03 5.89 7.64
CA ASP A 13 -2.72 6.38 8.06
C ASP A 13 -1.62 5.33 7.84
N LYS A 14 -1.83 4.09 8.34
CA LYS A 14 -0.89 2.98 8.15
C LYS A 14 -0.73 2.60 6.68
N TYR A 15 -1.81 2.65 5.91
CA TYR A 15 -1.80 2.42 4.48
C TYR A 15 -0.89 3.42 3.76
N CYS A 16 -1.10 4.72 3.97
CA CYS A 16 -0.26 5.77 3.38
C CYS A 16 1.19 5.63 3.82
N HIS A 17 1.42 5.53 5.13
CA HIS A 17 2.76 5.48 5.69
C HIS A 17 3.57 4.29 5.16
N ALA A 18 2.94 3.11 5.04
CA ALA A 18 3.61 1.92 4.53
C ALA A 18 3.97 2.06 3.03
N LEU A 19 3.07 2.60 2.22
CA LEU A 19 3.32 2.84 0.78
C LEU A 19 4.44 3.88 0.57
N GLU A 20 4.40 4.99 1.32
CA GLU A 20 5.43 6.02 1.27
C GLU A 20 6.79 5.49 1.72
N THR A 21 6.83 4.66 2.77
CA THR A 21 8.05 3.98 3.25
C THR A 21 8.65 3.05 2.18
N MET A 22 7.82 2.44 1.33
CA MET A 22 8.26 1.64 0.18
C MET A 22 8.73 2.49 -1.01
N GLY A 23 8.70 3.82 -0.91
CA GLY A 23 9.05 4.73 -2.01
C GLY A 23 7.94 4.89 -3.05
N LEU A 24 6.73 4.43 -2.74
CA LEU A 24 5.57 4.61 -3.61
C LEU A 24 5.00 6.01 -3.39
N THR A 25 5.23 6.89 -4.35
CA THR A 25 4.65 8.25 -4.35
C THR A 25 3.37 8.35 -5.18
N LYS A 26 3.09 7.32 -5.99
CA LYS A 26 1.92 7.20 -6.85
C LYS A 26 1.09 5.99 -6.44
N TYR A 27 0.13 6.22 -5.58
CA TYR A 27 -0.86 5.23 -5.13
C TYR A 27 -2.21 5.92 -4.93
N ASN A 28 -3.27 5.13 -4.78
CA ASN A 28 -4.60 5.66 -4.53
C ASN A 28 -4.67 6.20 -3.08
N LYS A 29 -4.89 7.50 -2.89
CA LYS A 29 -5.01 8.08 -1.54
C LYS A 29 -6.37 7.86 -0.88
N ALA A 30 -7.35 7.38 -1.66
CA ALA A 30 -8.69 7.06 -1.17
C ALA A 30 -9.10 5.64 -1.64
N PRO A 31 -8.42 4.57 -1.18
CA PRO A 31 -8.82 3.20 -1.46
C PRO A 31 -10.19 2.87 -0.84
N PRO A 32 -10.87 1.81 -1.31
CA PRO A 32 -12.13 1.37 -0.72
C PRO A 32 -11.95 1.08 0.78
N GLY A 33 -12.81 1.69 1.61
CA GLY A 33 -12.72 1.60 3.08
C GLY A 33 -12.10 2.83 3.75
N THR A 34 -11.63 3.82 2.98
CA THR A 34 -11.08 5.08 3.52
C THR A 34 -12.06 5.81 4.42
N ASP A 35 -13.34 5.89 4.03
CA ASP A 35 -14.40 6.51 4.82
C ASP A 35 -14.61 5.89 6.20
N ASN A 36 -14.25 4.62 6.37
CA ASN A 36 -14.40 3.88 7.63
C ASN A 36 -13.07 3.67 8.36
N ASP A 37 -11.99 4.33 7.90
CA ASP A 37 -10.61 4.11 8.34
C ASP A 37 -10.22 2.61 8.37
N ASN A 38 -10.75 1.83 7.42
CA ASN A 38 -10.68 0.38 7.42
C ASN A 38 -10.35 -0.11 6.02
N ILE A 39 -9.06 -0.06 5.69
CA ILE A 39 -8.52 -0.53 4.41
C ILE A 39 -8.24 -2.01 4.51
N LYS A 40 -8.82 -2.82 3.63
CA LYS A 40 -8.52 -4.24 3.61
C LYS A 40 -7.05 -4.47 3.26
N LYS A 41 -6.45 -5.46 3.90
CA LYS A 41 -5.06 -5.88 3.63
C LYS A 41 -4.88 -6.27 2.17
N GLU A 42 -5.89 -6.85 1.54
CA GLU A 42 -5.88 -7.23 0.13
C GLU A 42 -5.76 -6.01 -0.80
N ASP A 43 -6.54 -4.95 -0.56
CA ASP A 43 -6.47 -3.70 -1.31
C ASP A 43 -5.10 -3.03 -1.15
N TYR A 44 -4.58 -3.00 0.08
CA TYR A 44 -3.22 -2.55 0.36
C TYR A 44 -2.16 -3.33 -0.43
N LEU A 45 -2.17 -4.66 -0.35
CA LEU A 45 -1.19 -5.51 -1.03
C LEU A 45 -1.27 -5.33 -2.55
N LYS A 46 -2.47 -5.21 -3.10
CA LYS A 46 -2.68 -4.98 -4.53
C LYS A 46 -2.06 -3.66 -4.98
N GLU A 47 -2.31 -2.57 -4.25
CA GLU A 47 -1.74 -1.26 -4.56
C GLU A 47 -0.21 -1.26 -4.39
N ALA A 48 0.30 -1.86 -3.31
CA ALA A 48 1.72 -1.96 -3.05
C ALA A 48 2.44 -2.74 -4.17
N ILE A 49 1.92 -3.93 -4.55
CA ILE A 49 2.50 -4.73 -5.63
C ILE A 49 2.46 -3.97 -6.96
N GLN A 50 1.36 -3.29 -7.26
CA GLN A 50 1.23 -2.52 -8.49
C GLN A 50 2.22 -1.34 -8.52
N GLY A 51 2.31 -0.58 -7.44
CA GLY A 51 3.28 0.51 -7.30
C GLY A 51 4.72 0.01 -7.41
N LEU A 52 5.05 -1.07 -6.69
CA LEU A 52 6.38 -1.69 -6.70
C LEU A 52 6.74 -2.18 -8.12
N ARG A 53 5.79 -2.75 -8.86
CA ARG A 53 5.98 -3.12 -10.26
C ARG A 53 6.24 -1.90 -11.14
N THR A 54 5.51 -0.80 -10.95
CA THR A 54 5.72 0.42 -11.72
C THR A 54 7.12 0.99 -11.48
N ILE A 55 7.56 1.10 -10.22
CA ILE A 55 8.92 1.60 -9.92
C ILE A 55 10.00 0.63 -10.44
N ALA A 56 9.80 -0.68 -10.32
CA ALA A 56 10.76 -1.68 -10.82
C ALA A 56 10.85 -1.65 -12.35
N ALA A 57 9.73 -1.38 -13.03
CA ALA A 57 9.68 -1.24 -14.49
C ALA A 57 10.34 0.03 -15.02
N THR A 58 10.70 1.00 -14.17
CA THR A 58 11.46 2.19 -14.59
C THR A 58 12.95 1.91 -14.86
N TYR A 59 13.43 0.68 -14.66
CA TYR A 59 14.74 0.25 -15.14
C TYR A 59 14.77 0.21 -16.68
N LYS A 60 15.04 1.36 -17.30
CA LYS A 60 15.54 1.42 -18.67
C LYS A 60 17.05 1.19 -18.59
N LYS A 61 17.49 0.06 -19.15
CA LYS A 61 18.92 -0.26 -19.33
C LYS A 61 19.57 0.90 -20.12
N PRO A 62 20.74 1.42 -19.68
CA PRO A 62 21.47 2.43 -20.44
C PRO A 62 21.89 1.92 -21.81
#